data_AF-A0A418YM23-F1
#
_entry.id   AF-A0A418YM23-F1
#
_cell.length_a   1.000
_cell.length_b   1.000
_cell.length_c   1.000
_cell.angle_alpha   90.00
_cell.angle_beta   90.00
_cell.angle_gamma   90.00
#
_symmetry.space_group_name_H-M   'P 1'
#
loop_
_entity.id
_entity.type
_entity.pdbx_description
1 polymer ?
#
loop_
_entity_poly.entity_id
_entity_poly.type
_entity_poly.pdbx_seq_one_letter_code
_entity_poly.pdbx_strand_id
1 'polypeptide(L)'
;MNVSVEERLEIEEFLALEARFADESRYSDWEALVDDDMVYWVPTAEGAILPPGDKISIIFDNRQRVATRIRQLNTGKRHSQVPASPMVRTQTNFLIEATSADTYTVFCTQILYEYRIQSTRELATWPARVEYRLRRHGDGLKMCFKGVYLVSASDALPGLPFII
;
A
#
# COMPACT_ATOMS: atom_id res chain seq x y z
N MET A 1 -21.15 4.06 -12.44
CA MET A 1 -21.55 5.38 -11.92
C MET A 1 -20.43 6.36 -12.26
N ASN A 2 -20.74 7.62 -12.57
CA ASN A 2 -19.69 8.59 -12.88
C ASN A 2 -19.14 9.15 -11.57
N VAL A 3 -17.81 9.19 -11.44
CA VAL A 3 -17.10 9.81 -10.32
C VAL A 3 -17.07 11.32 -10.58
N SER A 4 -17.51 12.13 -9.62
CA SER A 4 -17.46 13.58 -9.70
C SER A 4 -16.03 14.11 -9.60
N VAL A 5 -15.82 15.38 -9.96
CA VAL A 5 -14.49 16.02 -9.82
C VAL A 5 -14.10 16.12 -8.34
N GLU A 6 -15.06 16.44 -7.48
CA GLU A 6 -14.88 16.54 -6.04
C GLU A 6 -14.51 15.19 -5.41
N GLU A 7 -15.23 14.12 -5.77
CA GLU A 7 -14.92 12.76 -5.32
C GLU A 7 -13.53 12.32 -5.77
N ARG A 8 -13.15 12.65 -7.01
CA ARG A 8 -11.81 12.37 -7.53
C ARG A 8 -10.73 13.08 -6.71
N LEU A 9 -10.90 14.36 -6.41
CA LEU A 9 -9.94 15.13 -5.61
C LEU A 9 -9.80 14.54 -4.20
N GLU A 10 -10.92 14.23 -3.53
CA GLU A 10 -10.91 13.60 -2.20
C GLU A 10 -10.15 12.26 -2.20
N ILE A 11 -10.37 11.43 -3.23
CA ILE A 11 -9.68 10.14 -3.39
C ILE A 11 -8.18 10.33 -3.63
N GLU A 12 -7.80 11.24 -4.52
CA GLU A 12 -6.39 11.53 -4.80
C GLU A 12 -5.68 12.09 -3.56
N GLU A 13 -6.34 12.96 -2.78
CA GLU A 13 -5.83 13.46 -1.49
C GLU A 13 -5.68 12.36 -0.44
N PHE A 14 -6.66 11.47 -0.32
CA PHE A 14 -6.58 10.30 0.57
C PHE A 14 -5.37 9.42 0.23
N LEU A 15 -5.15 9.12 -1.06
CA LEU A 15 -4.03 8.30 -1.51
C LEU A 15 -2.68 9.01 -1.35
N ALA A 16 -2.64 10.34 -1.52
CA ALA A 16 -1.44 11.12 -1.22
C ALA A 16 -1.08 11.09 0.28
N LEU A 17 -2.07 11.16 1.18
CA LEU A 17 -1.87 11.00 2.62
C LEU A 17 -1.40 9.58 2.99
N GLU A 18 -2.02 8.55 2.39
CA GLU A 18 -1.61 7.15 2.55
C GLU A 18 -0.12 6.96 2.20
N ALA A 19 0.27 7.43 1.01
CA ALA A 19 1.65 7.39 0.54
C ALA A 19 2.60 8.11 1.49
N ARG A 20 2.26 9.33 1.90
CA ARG A 20 3.08 10.15 2.79
C ARG A 20 3.26 9.49 4.16
N PHE A 21 2.20 8.96 4.77
CA PHE A 21 2.32 8.29 6.06
C PHE A 21 3.19 7.04 5.99
N ALA A 22 3.11 6.27 4.90
CA ALA A 22 3.97 5.12 4.71
C ALA A 22 5.45 5.51 4.48
N ASP A 23 5.72 6.55 3.69
CA ASP A 23 7.09 7.05 3.42
C ASP A 23 7.76 7.67 4.65
N GLU A 24 7.01 8.44 5.43
CA GLU A 24 7.50 9.09 6.66
C GLU A 24 7.52 8.14 7.88
N SER A 25 7.26 6.83 7.69
CA SER A 25 7.17 5.85 8.78
C SER A 25 6.12 6.18 9.85
N ARG A 26 5.08 6.93 9.50
CA ARG A 26 3.94 7.29 10.36
C ARG A 26 2.89 6.17 10.36
N TYR A 27 3.30 4.98 10.78
CA TYR A 27 2.49 3.76 10.60
C TYR A 27 1.19 3.74 11.42
N SER A 28 1.14 4.44 12.56
CA SER A 28 -0.11 4.58 13.33
C SER A 28 -1.15 5.44 12.60
N ASP A 29 -0.70 6.51 11.93
CA ASP A 29 -1.58 7.35 11.11
C ASP A 29 -2.03 6.60 9.85
N TRP A 30 -1.12 5.82 9.25
CA TRP A 30 -1.46 4.91 8.16
C TRP A 30 -2.49 3.85 8.59
N GLU A 31 -2.35 3.27 9.79
CA GLU A 31 -3.34 2.33 10.33
C GLU A 31 -4.71 2.97 10.50
N ALA A 32 -4.77 4.26 10.83
CA ALA A 32 -6.04 4.97 10.95
C ALA A 32 -6.78 5.13 9.61
N LEU A 33 -6.15 4.87 8.45
CA LEU A 33 -6.80 4.91 7.14
C LEU A 33 -7.47 3.59 6.75
N VAL A 34 -7.15 2.49 7.43
CA VAL A 34 -7.64 1.16 7.03
C VAL A 34 -9.01 0.85 7.63
N ASP A 35 -9.82 0.13 6.87
CA ASP A 35 -11.13 -0.40 7.28
C ASP A 35 -10.98 -1.71 8.05
N ASP A 36 -12.02 -2.13 8.78
CA ASP A 36 -11.98 -3.32 9.64
C ASP A 36 -11.87 -4.64 8.85
N ASP A 37 -12.28 -4.63 7.59
CA ASP A 37 -12.19 -5.75 6.63
C ASP A 37 -10.96 -5.66 5.71
N MET A 38 -9.97 -4.83 6.04
CA MET A 38 -8.79 -4.59 5.20
C MET A 38 -8.06 -5.86 4.77
N VAL A 39 -7.76 -5.94 3.47
CA VAL A 39 -6.85 -6.91 2.86
C VAL A 39 -5.67 -6.18 2.21
N TYR A 40 -4.46 -6.50 2.66
CA TYR A 40 -3.20 -6.00 2.11
C TYR A 40 -2.47 -7.11 1.38
N TRP A 41 -2.27 -6.95 0.08
CA TRP A 41 -1.82 -8.01 -0.80
C TRP A 41 -0.66 -7.56 -1.70
N VAL A 42 0.41 -8.36 -1.71
CA VAL A 42 1.54 -8.23 -2.62
C VAL A 42 1.77 -9.62 -3.24
N PRO A 43 1.20 -9.92 -4.41
CA PRO A 43 1.34 -11.23 -5.04
C PRO A 43 2.70 -11.42 -5.70
N THR A 44 3.11 -12.68 -5.88
CA THR A 44 4.12 -13.02 -6.90
C THR A 44 3.53 -12.87 -8.30
N ALA A 45 4.37 -12.91 -9.35
CA ALA A 45 3.86 -12.86 -10.73
C ALA A 45 2.83 -13.96 -11.02
N GLU A 46 3.08 -15.19 -10.55
CA GLU A 46 2.12 -16.29 -10.66
C GLU A 46 0.91 -16.14 -9.73
N GLY A 47 1.12 -15.53 -8.57
CA GLY A 47 0.06 -15.28 -7.58
C GLY A 47 -0.99 -14.29 -8.06
N ALA A 48 -0.61 -13.35 -8.94
CA ALA A 48 -1.51 -12.35 -9.51
C ALA A 48 -2.47 -12.89 -10.58
N ILE A 49 -2.31 -14.15 -11.01
CA ILE A 49 -3.16 -14.79 -12.03
C ILE A 49 -4.53 -15.18 -11.44
N LEU A 50 -4.60 -15.40 -10.13
CA LEU A 50 -5.81 -15.77 -9.40
C LEU A 50 -6.20 -14.69 -8.39
N PRO A 51 -7.45 -14.72 -7.89
CA PRO A 51 -7.88 -13.84 -6.81
C PRO A 51 -6.97 -13.93 -5.56
N PRO A 52 -6.93 -12.86 -4.74
CA PRO A 52 -6.12 -12.83 -3.53
C PRO A 52 -6.36 -14.04 -2.62
N GLY A 53 -5.28 -14.71 -2.21
CA GLY A 53 -5.31 -15.82 -1.25
C GLY A 53 -5.33 -17.23 -1.87
N ASP A 54 -5.57 -17.36 -3.18
CA ASP A 54 -5.62 -18.67 -3.84
C ASP A 54 -4.23 -19.24 -4.20
N LYS A 55 -3.21 -18.37 -4.24
CA LYS A 55 -1.82 -18.67 -4.62
C LYS A 55 -0.81 -17.99 -3.70
N ILE A 56 0.45 -18.42 -3.83
CA ILE A 56 1.59 -17.85 -3.11
C ILE A 56 1.65 -16.34 -3.32
N SER A 57 1.81 -15.63 -2.21
CA SER A 57 1.95 -14.18 -2.19
C SER A 57 3.19 -13.81 -1.37
N ILE A 58 3.85 -12.71 -1.74
CA ILE A 58 4.94 -12.12 -0.96
C ILE A 58 4.38 -11.59 0.36
N ILE A 59 3.22 -10.93 0.30
CA ILE A 59 2.44 -10.50 1.46
C ILE A 59 0.96 -10.81 1.18
N PHE A 60 0.29 -11.42 2.15
CA PHE A 60 -1.17 -11.53 2.16
C PHE A 60 -1.62 -11.39 3.62
N ASP A 61 -1.92 -10.15 4.00
CA ASP A 61 -2.26 -9.78 5.36
C ASP A 61 -3.73 -9.34 5.42
N ASN A 62 -4.49 -9.98 6.31
CA ASN A 62 -5.79 -9.46 6.73
C ASN A 62 -5.62 -8.34 7.77
N ARG A 63 -6.72 -7.70 8.19
CA ARG A 63 -6.71 -6.60 9.17
C ARG A 63 -5.87 -6.87 10.42
N GLN A 64 -5.97 -8.06 11.02
CA GLN A 64 -5.22 -8.43 12.23
C GLN A 64 -3.71 -8.56 11.97
N ARG A 65 -3.34 -9.09 10.80
CA ARG A 65 -1.93 -9.21 10.38
C ARG A 65 -1.34 -7.85 10.04
N VAL A 66 -2.10 -6.98 9.38
CA VAL A 66 -1.74 -5.57 9.17
C VAL A 66 -1.46 -4.88 10.50
N ALA A 67 -2.36 -4.99 11.49
CA ALA A 67 -2.15 -4.44 12.84
C ALA A 67 -0.87 -4.97 13.50
N THR A 68 -0.60 -6.26 13.34
CA THR A 68 0.60 -6.90 13.91
C THR A 68 1.87 -6.38 13.24
N ARG A 69 1.87 -6.21 11.92
CA ARG A 69 2.98 -5.60 11.18
C ARG A 69 3.24 -4.18 11.66
N ILE A 70 2.21 -3.35 11.79
CA ILE A 70 2.33 -1.96 12.24
C ILE A 70 2.87 -1.89 13.66
N ARG A 71 2.34 -2.70 14.59
CA ARG A 71 2.90 -2.80 15.94
C ARG A 71 4.38 -3.15 15.92
N GLN A 72 4.80 -4.11 15.08
CA GLN A 72 6.21 -4.48 14.95
C GLN A 72 7.08 -3.34 14.40
N LEU A 73 6.59 -2.62 13.39
CA LEU A 73 7.29 -1.45 12.83
C LEU A 73 7.46 -0.33 13.87
N ASN A 74 6.44 -0.10 14.68
CA ASN A 74 6.45 0.91 15.75
C ASN A 74 7.38 0.56 16.93
N THR A 75 7.77 -0.71 17.11
CA THR A 75 8.63 -1.08 18.26
C THR A 75 10.05 -0.53 18.20
N GLY A 76 10.55 -0.15 17.01
CA GLY A 76 11.95 0.21 16.82
C GLY A 76 12.95 -0.92 17.12
N LYS A 77 12.50 -2.18 17.23
CA LYS A 77 13.34 -3.36 17.53
C LYS A 77 13.64 -4.22 16.30
N ARG A 78 13.11 -3.88 15.13
CA ARG A 78 13.50 -4.50 13.87
C ARG A 78 14.85 -3.91 13.45
N HIS A 79 15.95 -4.61 13.74
CA HIS A 79 17.30 -4.16 13.36
C HIS A 79 17.41 -3.81 11.86
N SER A 80 16.63 -4.48 11.01
CA SER A 80 16.52 -4.17 9.57
C SER A 80 15.75 -2.89 9.23
N GLN A 81 15.32 -2.10 10.22
CA GLN A 81 14.58 -0.84 10.13
C GLN A 81 15.07 0.18 11.17
N VAL A 82 16.27 0.00 11.71
CA VAL A 82 16.88 0.97 12.63
C VAL A 82 18.23 1.42 12.05
N PRO A 83 18.32 2.65 11.54
CA PRO A 83 17.25 3.63 11.36
C PRO A 83 16.24 3.21 10.28
N ALA A 84 15.03 3.79 10.31
CA ALA A 84 14.02 3.55 9.28
C ALA A 84 14.56 4.01 7.92
N SER A 85 14.27 3.24 6.87
CA SER A 85 14.72 3.57 5.51
C SER A 85 14.06 4.86 5.04
N PRO A 86 14.82 5.89 4.63
CA PRO A 86 14.24 7.04 3.96
C PRO A 86 13.58 6.59 2.66
N MET A 87 12.34 7.01 2.46
CA MET A 87 11.51 6.60 1.33
C MET A 87 10.85 7.80 0.68
N VAL A 88 10.64 7.70 -0.63
CA VAL A 88 9.78 8.62 -1.38
C VAL A 88 9.12 7.85 -2.51
N ARG A 89 7.80 7.99 -2.66
CA ARG A 89 7.06 7.39 -3.77
C ARG A 89 6.38 8.43 -4.64
N THR A 90 6.28 8.10 -5.91
CA THR A 90 5.42 8.80 -6.87
C THR A 90 4.31 7.87 -7.29
N GLN A 91 3.07 8.34 -7.21
CA GLN A 91 1.89 7.67 -7.73
C GLN A 91 1.25 8.54 -8.81
N THR A 92 0.87 7.91 -9.91
CA THR A 92 0.30 8.60 -11.08
C THR A 92 -0.60 7.66 -11.87
N ASN A 93 -1.21 8.16 -12.95
CA ASN A 93 -2.11 7.42 -13.83
C ASN A 93 -3.33 6.86 -13.09
N PHE A 94 -3.95 7.68 -12.24
CA PHE A 94 -5.14 7.31 -11.49
C PHE A 94 -6.33 7.06 -12.43
N LEU A 95 -6.84 5.83 -12.38
CA LEU A 95 -8.13 5.42 -12.92
C LEU A 95 -9.05 5.11 -11.74
N ILE A 96 -10.15 5.84 -11.63
CA ILE A 96 -11.08 5.74 -10.50
C ILE A 96 -12.44 5.29 -11.03
N GLU A 97 -12.98 4.23 -10.44
CA GLU A 97 -14.26 3.64 -10.80
C GLU A 97 -15.16 3.57 -9.57
N ALA A 98 -16.35 4.17 -9.64
CA ALA A 98 -17.37 4.01 -8.61
C ALA A 98 -18.06 2.64 -8.78
N THR A 99 -17.89 1.76 -7.79
CA THR A 99 -18.48 0.41 -7.74
C THR A 99 -19.81 0.36 -7.01
N SER A 100 -20.08 1.33 -6.14
CA SER A 100 -21.39 1.61 -5.54
C SER A 100 -21.54 3.12 -5.29
N ALA A 101 -22.60 3.55 -4.58
CA ALA A 101 -22.72 4.94 -4.15
C ALA A 101 -21.58 5.40 -3.22
N ASP A 102 -21.01 4.47 -2.45
CA ASP A 102 -20.03 4.77 -1.38
C ASP A 102 -18.75 3.93 -1.49
N THR A 103 -18.52 3.27 -2.63
CA THR A 103 -17.32 2.46 -2.86
C THR A 103 -16.66 2.77 -4.18
N TYR A 104 -15.34 2.80 -4.15
CA TYR A 104 -14.49 3.13 -5.29
C TYR A 104 -13.39 2.09 -5.43
N THR A 105 -13.10 1.71 -6.67
CA THR A 105 -11.87 1.00 -7.03
C THR A 105 -10.94 1.99 -7.72
N VAL A 106 -9.69 2.03 -7.29
CA VAL A 106 -8.69 2.95 -7.84
C VAL A 106 -7.49 2.15 -8.31
N PHE A 107 -7.09 2.37 -9.56
CA PHE A 107 -5.86 1.84 -10.12
C PHE A 107 -4.87 2.98 -10.31
N CYS A 108 -3.62 2.76 -9.95
CA CYS A 108 -2.54 3.69 -10.24
C CYS A 108 -1.23 2.96 -10.52
N THR A 109 -0.24 3.71 -10.99
CA THR A 109 1.15 3.25 -11.10
C THR A 109 1.99 3.92 -10.03
N GLN A 110 2.86 3.14 -9.39
CA GLN A 110 3.77 3.59 -8.34
C GLN A 110 5.23 3.35 -8.75
N ILE A 111 6.11 4.28 -8.37
CA ILE A 111 7.54 3.99 -8.17
C ILE A 111 7.90 4.47 -6.78
N LEU A 112 8.31 3.54 -5.92
CA LEU A 112 8.86 3.83 -4.60
C LEU A 112 10.38 3.72 -4.64
N TYR A 113 11.06 4.74 -4.13
CA TYR A 113 12.50 4.74 -3.89
C TYR A 113 12.75 4.51 -2.40
N GLU A 114 13.55 3.50 -2.09
CA GLU A 114 13.99 3.18 -0.72
C GLU A 114 15.50 3.38 -0.65
N TYR A 115 15.97 4.24 0.27
CA TYR A 115 17.38 4.28 0.62
C TYR A 115 17.67 3.32 1.77
N ARG A 116 18.43 2.25 1.49
CA ARG A 116 18.70 1.15 2.43
C ARG A 116 19.79 1.49 3.45
N ILE A 117 19.57 2.55 4.21
CA ILE A 117 20.51 3.13 5.18
C ILE A 117 21.03 2.13 6.23
N GLN A 118 20.22 1.13 6.55
CA GLN A 118 20.50 0.08 7.55
C GLN A 118 21.37 -1.07 7.02
N SER A 119 21.56 -1.19 5.70
CA SER A 119 22.25 -2.32 5.08
C SER A 119 23.24 -1.87 3.99
N THR A 120 22.88 -1.98 2.72
CA THR A 120 23.79 -1.75 1.59
C THR A 120 24.07 -0.29 1.31
N ARG A 121 23.23 0.64 1.84
CA ARG A 121 23.24 2.07 1.49
C ARG A 121 23.07 2.30 -0.01
N GLU A 122 22.33 1.42 -0.67
CA GLU A 122 21.95 1.57 -2.06
C GLU A 122 20.54 2.15 -2.16
N LEU A 123 20.26 2.79 -3.29
CA LEU A 123 18.93 3.21 -3.68
C LEU A 123 18.23 2.04 -4.37
N ALA A 124 17.22 1.47 -3.72
CA ALA A 124 16.36 0.45 -4.31
C ALA A 124 15.11 1.08 -4.92
N THR A 125 14.65 0.52 -6.04
CA THR A 125 13.43 0.97 -6.73
C THR A 125 12.37 -0.13 -6.72
N TRP A 126 11.13 0.28 -6.50
CA TRP A 126 9.98 -0.62 -6.38
C TRP A 126 8.85 -0.16 -7.30
N PRO A 127 8.97 -0.38 -8.61
CA PRO A 127 7.91 -0.09 -9.57
C PRO A 127 6.75 -1.09 -9.43
N ALA A 128 5.52 -0.59 -9.40
CA ALA A 128 4.33 -1.42 -9.24
C ALA A 128 3.11 -0.83 -9.95
N ARG A 129 2.16 -1.70 -10.29
CA ARG A 129 0.75 -1.32 -10.41
C ARG A 129 0.11 -1.46 -9.05
N VAL A 130 -0.79 -0.56 -8.69
CA VAL A 130 -1.47 -0.59 -7.39
C VAL A 130 -2.97 -0.53 -7.61
N GLU A 131 -3.70 -1.40 -6.91
CA GLU A 131 -5.15 -1.40 -6.82
C GLU A 131 -5.55 -1.06 -5.39
N TYR A 132 -6.46 -0.11 -5.24
CA TYR A 132 -7.08 0.24 -3.98
C TYR A 132 -8.59 0.00 -4.07
N ARG A 133 -9.20 -0.41 -2.95
CA ARG A 133 -10.65 -0.30 -2.77
C ARG A 133 -10.92 0.56 -1.57
N LEU A 134 -11.71 1.61 -1.79
CA LEU A 134 -12.04 2.63 -0.83
C LEU A 134 -13.54 2.60 -0.54
N ARG A 135 -13.90 2.91 0.71
CA ARG A 135 -15.28 3.00 1.18
C ARG A 135 -15.47 4.32 1.90
N ARG A 136 -16.59 5.01 1.64
CA ARG A 136 -16.98 6.21 2.38
C ARG A 136 -17.50 5.82 3.76
N HIS A 137 -17.05 6.56 4.77
CA HIS A 137 -17.43 6.44 6.18
C HIS A 137 -17.70 7.84 6.74
N GLY A 138 -18.97 8.25 6.75
CA GLY A 138 -19.34 9.61 7.11
C GLY A 138 -18.66 10.63 6.21
N ASP A 139 -17.89 11.53 6.81
CA ASP A 139 -17.19 12.62 6.10
C ASP A 139 -15.80 12.24 5.57
N GLY A 140 -15.42 10.95 5.60
CA GLY A 140 -14.10 10.52 5.15
C GLY A 140 -14.08 9.18 4.44
N LEU A 141 -12.89 8.79 3.97
CA LEU A 141 -12.64 7.53 3.29
C LEU A 141 -11.87 6.56 4.19
N LYS A 142 -12.11 5.27 3.98
CA LYS A 142 -11.29 4.16 4.49
C LYS A 142 -10.89 3.24 3.36
N MET A 143 -9.76 2.58 3.54
CA MET A 143 -9.24 1.58 2.60
C MET A 143 -9.53 0.18 3.11
N CYS A 144 -10.30 -0.60 2.33
CA CYS A 144 -10.60 -2.00 2.63
C CYS A 144 -9.76 -2.97 1.78
N PHE A 145 -9.05 -2.49 0.77
CA PHE A 145 -8.12 -3.30 0.00
C PHE A 145 -6.95 -2.45 -0.53
N LYS A 146 -5.74 -3.02 -0.49
CA LYS A 146 -4.58 -2.53 -1.25
C LYS A 146 -3.80 -3.71 -1.82
N GLY A 147 -3.77 -3.79 -3.14
CA GLY A 147 -2.98 -4.74 -3.93
C GLY A 147 -1.79 -4.05 -4.57
N VAL A 148 -0.57 -4.51 -4.32
CA VAL A 148 0.66 -3.97 -4.93
C VAL A 148 1.30 -5.03 -5.83
N TYR A 149 1.19 -4.83 -7.13
CA TYR A 149 1.67 -5.74 -8.16
C TYR A 149 3.04 -5.27 -8.64
N LEU A 150 4.10 -5.77 -7.99
CA LEU A 150 5.48 -5.42 -8.32
C LEU A 150 5.85 -5.89 -9.73
N VAL A 151 6.53 -5.04 -10.49
CA VAL A 151 7.04 -5.43 -11.82
C VAL A 151 8.07 -6.55 -11.71
N SER A 152 8.83 -6.58 -10.62
CA SER A 152 9.84 -7.61 -10.31
C SER A 152 9.31 -8.81 -9.53
N ALA A 153 7.99 -9.01 -9.47
CA ALA A 153 7.37 -10.09 -8.68
C ALA A 153 7.70 -11.53 -9.14
N SER A 154 8.39 -11.69 -10.27
CA SER A 154 8.91 -12.98 -10.78
C SER A 154 10.32 -13.31 -10.26
N ASP A 155 11.03 -12.34 -9.68
CA ASP A 155 12.42 -12.50 -9.26
C ASP A 155 12.53 -12.63 -7.74
N ALA A 156 13.74 -13.01 -7.28
CA ALA A 156 14.07 -12.93 -5.87
C ALA A 156 14.03 -11.47 -5.40
N LEU A 157 13.08 -11.15 -4.52
CA LEU A 157 12.95 -9.82 -3.98
C LEU A 157 13.85 -9.64 -2.75
N PRO A 158 14.52 -8.47 -2.61
CA PRO A 158 15.05 -8.07 -1.33
C PRO A 158 13.91 -7.92 -0.31
N GLY A 159 14.25 -7.92 0.98
CA GLY A 159 13.26 -7.80 2.04
C GLY A 159 12.37 -6.55 1.87
N LEU A 160 11.08 -6.71 2.19
CA LEU A 160 10.07 -5.63 2.23
C LEU A 160 9.67 -5.32 3.69
N PRO A 161 10.56 -4.71 4.49
CA PRO A 161 10.32 -4.48 5.91
C PRO A 161 9.51 -3.20 6.22
N PHE A 162 8.75 -2.67 5.26
CA PHE A 162 7.96 -1.43 5.37
C PHE A 162 6.56 -1.61 4.75
N ILE A 163 5.76 -0.54 4.71
CA ILE A 163 4.49 -0.50 3.97
C ILE A 163 4.75 0.02 2.56
N ILE A 164 4.64 -0.89 1.58
CA ILE A 164 4.76 -0.59 0.16
C ILE A 164 3.44 -0.11 -0.43
#